data_AF-A0A433Y721-F1
#
_entry.id   AF-A0A433Y721-F1
#
_cell.length_a   1.000
_cell.length_b   1.000
_cell.length_c   1.000
_cell.angle_alpha   90.00
_cell.angle_beta   90.00
_cell.angle_gamma   90.00
#
_symmetry.space_group_name_H-M   'P 1'
#
loop_
_entity.id
_entity.type
_entity.pdbx_description
1 polymer ?
#
loop_
_entity_poly.entity_id
_entity_poly.type
_entity_poly.pdbx_seq_one_letter_code
_entity_poly.pdbx_strand_id
1 'polypeptide(L)' 'MRGYNIMRPLMLIIVALLTRGLVTNLCILFGMTPESASSIGMFGMIIAAIFMYIRLTKRRPK' A
#
# COMPACT_ATOMS: atom_id res chain seq x y z
N MET A 1 28.26 11.56 8.64
CA MET A 1 26.99 12.04 8.02
C MET A 1 25.90 11.06 8.40
N ARG A 2 24.88 11.51 9.12
CA ARG A 2 23.81 10.70 9.74
C ARG A 2 23.01 10.00 8.64
N GLY A 3 23.09 8.67 8.59
CA GLY A 3 22.45 7.83 7.58
C GLY A 3 20.95 8.07 7.51
N TYR A 4 20.51 8.69 6.42
CA TYR A 4 19.09 8.84 6.11
C TYR A 4 18.47 7.45 6.04
N ASN A 5 17.50 7.19 6.92
CA ASN A 5 16.86 5.89 7.07
C ASN A 5 15.82 5.67 5.96
N ILE A 6 16.28 5.66 4.70
CA ILE A 6 15.49 5.51 3.45
C ILE A 6 14.69 4.20 3.46
N MET A 7 15.07 3.23 4.29
CA MET A 7 14.31 2.02 4.59
C MET A 7 12.82 2.29 4.92
N ARG A 8 12.50 3.39 5.63
CA ARG A 8 11.12 3.73 6.00
C ARG A 8 10.23 4.10 4.81
N PRO A 9 10.59 5.08 3.95
CA PRO A 9 9.83 5.38 2.74
C PRO A 9 9.85 4.23 1.73
N LEU A 10 10.94 3.46 1.65
CA LEU A 10 11.01 2.31 0.74
C LEU A 10 9.99 1.22 1.11
N MET A 11 9.84 0.90 2.40
CA MET A 11 8.80 -0.05 2.87
C MET A 11 7.38 0.43 2.57
N LEU A 12 7.11 1.74 2.62
CA LEU A 12 5.80 2.29 2.26
C LEU A 12 5.48 2.05 0.78
N ILE A 13 6.45 2.29 -0.10
CA ILE A 13 6.28 2.11 -1.55
C ILE A 13 6.08 0.63 -1.89
N ILE A 14 6.89 -0.26 -1.31
CA ILE A 14 6.78 -1.72 -1.54
C ILE A 14 5.41 -2.24 -1.10
N VAL A 15 4.95 -1.85 0.09
CA VAL A 15 3.64 -2.30 0.58
C VAL A 15 2.50 -1.74 -0.26
N ALA A 16 2.57 -0.47 -0.68
CA ALA A 16 1.55 0.11 -1.56
C ALA A 16 1.44 -0.65 -2.89
N LEU A 17 2.57 -0.98 -3.52
CA LEU A 17 2.60 -1.75 -4.77
C LEU A 17 2.06 -3.18 -4.59
N LEU A 18 2.48 -3.87 -3.53
CA LEU A 18 2.01 -5.22 -3.20
C LEU A 18 0.51 -5.25 -2.91
N THR A 19 0.01 -4.27 -2.15
CA THR A 19 -1.40 -4.21 -1.77
C THR A 19 -2.27 -3.93 -3.00
N ARG A 20 -1.83 -3.05 -3.90
CA ARG A 20 -2.53 -2.81 -5.17
C ARG A 20 -2.63 -4.09 -5.99
N GLY A 21 -1.52 -4.79 -6.21
CA GLY A 21 -1.49 -6.03 -7.00
C GLY A 21 -2.36 -7.14 -6.39
N LEU A 22 -2.32 -7.29 -5.06
CA LEU A 22 -3.18 -8.24 -4.36
C LEU A 22 -4.66 -7.89 -4.49
N VAL A 23 -5.03 -6.63 -4.26
CA VAL A 23 -6.44 -6.19 -4.34
C VAL A 23 -6.97 -6.33 -5.76
N THR A 24 -6.21 -5.93 -6.79
CA THR A 24 -6.64 -6.09 -8.19
C THR A 24 -6.79 -7.56 -8.56
N ASN A 25 -5.83 -8.42 -8.18
CA ASN A 25 -5.90 -9.84 -8.52
C ASN A 25 -7.03 -10.55 -7.78
N LEU A 26 -7.29 -10.19 -6.52
CA LEU A 26 -8.42 -10.70 -5.75
C LEU A 26 -9.75 -10.25 -6.38
N CYS A 27 -9.91 -8.96 -6.70
CA CYS A 27 -11.13 -8.46 -7.35
C CYS A 27 -11.39 -9.16 -8.70
N ILE A 28 -10.36 -9.40 -9.50
CA ILE A 28 -10.48 -10.14 -10.77
C ILE A 28 -10.88 -11.61 -10.50
N LEU A 29 -10.27 -12.27 -9.52
CA LEU A 29 -10.63 -13.65 -9.13
C LEU A 29 -12.06 -13.77 -8.60
N PHE A 30 -12.58 -12.73 -7.95
CA PHE A 30 -13.99 -12.65 -7.53
C PHE A 30 -14.97 -12.38 -8.69
N GLY A 31 -14.49 -12.30 -9.94
CA GLY A 31 -15.33 -12.12 -11.13
C GLY A 31 -15.73 -10.67 -11.41
N MET A 32 -15.08 -9.67 -10.78
CA MET A 32 -15.28 -8.27 -11.15
C MET A 32 -14.62 -7.94 -12.49
N THR A 33 -15.27 -7.07 -13.25
CA THR A 33 -14.69 -6.48 -14.45
C THR A 33 -13.39 -5.74 -14.12
N PRO A 34 -12.38 -5.80 -15.01
CA PRO A 34 -11.05 -5.23 -14.77
C PRO A 34 -11.07 -3.71 -14.53
N GLU A 35 -12.06 -3.01 -15.09
CA GLU A 35 -12.29 -1.58 -14.91
C GLU A 35 -12.70 -1.24 -13.46
N SER A 36 -13.62 -2.02 -12.91
CA SER A 36 -14.07 -1.86 -11.53
C SER A 36 -13.00 -2.33 -10.54
N ALA A 37 -12.27 -3.41 -10.86
CA ALA A 37 -11.14 -3.89 -10.07
C ALA A 37 -9.99 -2.86 -10.02
N SER A 38 -9.70 -2.16 -11.12
CA SER A 38 -8.69 -1.10 -11.18
C SER A 38 -9.04 0.08 -10.27
N SER A 39 -10.32 0.50 -10.29
CA SER A 39 -10.83 1.59 -9.46
C SER A 39 -10.72 1.23 -7.98
N ILE A 40 -11.17 0.02 -7.59
CA ILE A 40 -11.07 -0.47 -6.21
C ILE A 40 -9.61 -0.66 -5.79
N GLY A 41 -8.75 -1.17 -6.67
CA GLY A 41 -7.32 -1.31 -6.44
C GLY A 41 -6.62 0.04 -6.20
N MET A 42 -7.06 1.10 -6.88
CA MET A 42 -6.57 2.47 -6.66
C MET A 42 -6.99 2.99 -5.28
N PHE A 43 -8.26 2.86 -4.91
CA PHE A 43 -8.72 3.22 -3.56
C PHE A 43 -8.02 2.40 -2.47
N GLY A 44 -7.84 1.09 -2.70
CA GLY A 44 -7.10 0.19 -1.82
C GLY A 44 -5.65 0.61 -1.65
N MET A 45 -4.99 1.05 -2.71
CA MET A 45 -3.61 1.55 -2.67
C MET A 45 -3.50 2.84 -1.83
N ILE A 46 -4.43 3.79 -1.99
CA ILE A 46 -4.46 5.05 -1.23
C ILE A 46 -4.70 4.76 0.26
N ILE A 47 -5.69 3.94 0.58
CA ILE A 47 -6.01 3.57 1.96
C ILE A 47 -4.83 2.83 2.59
N ALA A 48 -4.22 1.87 1.88
CA ALA A 48 -3.06 1.13 2.36
C ALA A 48 -1.86 2.05 2.61
N ALA A 49 -1.58 3.00 1.72
CA ALA A 49 -0.50 3.97 1.89
C ALA A 49 -0.70 4.84 3.14
N ILE A 50 -1.92 5.35 3.36
CA ILE A 50 -2.28 6.15 4.54
C ILE A 50 -2.18 5.30 5.82
N PHE A 51 -2.76 4.10 5.81
CA PHE A 51 -2.75 3.21 6.96
C PHE A 51 -1.34 2.79 7.35
N MET A 52 -0.50 2.49 6.36
CA MET A 52 0.90 2.14 6.54
C MET A 52 1.71 3.34 7.05
N TYR A 53 1.44 4.56 6.57
CA TYR A 53 2.06 5.80 7.08
C TYR A 53 1.73 6.03 8.57
N ILE A 54 0.46 5.88 8.95
CA ILE A 54 0.01 5.97 10.34
C ILE A 54 0.68 4.87 11.18
N ARG A 55 0.78 3.64 10.68
CA ARG A 55 1.38 2.51 11.39
C ARG A 55 2.89 2.67 11.58
N LEU A 56 3.60 3.19 10.59
CA LEU A 56 5.04 3.47 10.67
C LEU A 56 5.34 4.63 11.64
N THR A 57 4.42 5.59 11.72
CA THR A 57 4.51 6.75 12.62
C THR A 57 4.21 6.38 14.07
N LYS A 58 3.22 5.49 14.33
CA LYS A 58 2.91 4.96 15.67
C LYS A 58 3.99 4.03 16.26
N ARG A 59 4.85 3.42 15.42
CA ARG A 59 5.97 2.56 15.84
C ARG A 59 7.26 3.33 16.18
N ARG A 60 7.20 4.63 16.49
CA ARG A 60 8.31 5.34 17.15
C ARG A 60 8.25 5.02 18.66
N PRO A 61 9.13 4.17 19.22
CA PRO A 61 9.44 4.31 20.64
C PRO A 61 10.01 5.72 20.83
N LYS A 62 9.55 6.42 21.87
CA LYS A 62 10.11 7.71 22.28
C LYS A 62 11.59 7.55 22.62
#